data_AF-A0A6N8YEY1-F1
#
_entry.id   AF-A0A6N8YEY1-F1
#
_cell.length_a   1.000
_cell.length_b   1.000
_cell.length_c   1.000
_cell.angle_alpha   90.00
_cell.angle_beta   90.00
_cell.angle_gamma   90.00
#
_symmetry.space_group_name_H-M   'P 1'
#
loop_
_entity.id
_entity.type
_entity.pdbx_description
1 polymer ?
#
loop_
_entity_poly.entity_id
_entity_poly.type
_entity_poly.pdbx_seq_one_letter_code
_entity_poly.pdbx_strand_id
1 'polypeptide(L)'
;MSEGLAVCRLTVERLDRDAFEPFGAVIAPETADSPRLNRAPGNLGFLWVQKALEFPKQAYMCSLRYYHRGNRCEFVQKHPASTVTMIVLGMAPAVFIVAPDAGSNRPDVDGARAFLLAGGTGVVLNRGVWVRYAYPVGDYVDLAYVTQRVDPATANVSDDVVRCNLDTELGFVFDFDLAPPDGPGYEHGPSGAITAGPPRSPPWQ
;
A
#
# COMPACT_ATOMS: atom_id res chain seq x y z
N MET A 1 -10.06 34.45 -4.09
CA MET A 1 -8.69 33.90 -3.97
C MET A 1 -8.88 32.52 -3.37
N SER A 2 -8.76 31.44 -4.14
CA SER A 2 -8.81 30.09 -3.56
C SER A 2 -7.56 29.92 -2.71
N GLU A 3 -7.72 29.68 -1.41
CA GLU A 3 -6.60 29.20 -0.60
C GLU A 3 -6.02 27.95 -1.29
N GLY A 4 -4.70 27.95 -1.50
CA GLY A 4 -4.01 26.82 -2.10
C GLY A 4 -4.15 25.59 -1.22
N LEU A 5 -4.38 24.44 -1.84
CA LEU A 5 -4.46 23.13 -1.17
C LEU A 5 -3.18 22.88 -0.35
N ALA A 6 -3.31 22.60 0.95
CA ALA A 6 -2.17 22.39 1.84
C ALA A 6 -1.40 21.10 1.46
N VAL A 7 -0.09 21.09 1.71
CA VAL A 7 0.78 19.95 1.39
C VAL A 7 1.52 19.50 2.64
N CYS A 8 1.29 18.25 3.05
CA CYS A 8 2.03 17.57 4.11
C CYS A 8 3.12 16.71 3.47
N ARG A 9 4.40 17.04 3.69
CA ARG A 9 5.52 16.30 3.09
C ARG A 9 5.96 15.14 3.97
N LEU A 10 5.87 13.93 3.46
CA LEU A 10 6.34 12.72 4.12
C LEU A 10 7.76 12.37 3.66
N THR A 11 8.61 12.00 4.60
CA THR A 11 9.90 11.38 4.27
C THR A 11 9.66 9.91 3.94
N VAL A 12 10.19 9.44 2.82
CA VAL A 12 10.13 8.01 2.46
C VAL A 12 11.14 7.25 3.31
N GLU A 13 10.65 6.29 4.07
CA GLU A 13 11.46 5.48 4.97
C GLU A 13 11.71 4.09 4.40
N ARG A 14 12.85 3.49 4.75
CA ARG A 14 13.04 2.06 4.51
C ARG A 14 12.06 1.29 5.38
N LEU A 15 11.46 0.25 4.82
CA LEU A 15 10.61 -0.63 5.61
C LEU A 15 11.45 -1.34 6.69
N ASP A 16 11.07 -1.10 7.93
CA ASP A 16 11.66 -1.68 9.13
C ASP A 16 10.55 -2.33 9.97
N ARG A 17 10.86 -3.43 10.67
CA ARG A 17 9.86 -4.18 11.43
C ARG A 17 9.34 -3.41 12.64
N ASP A 18 10.21 -2.74 13.37
CA ASP A 18 9.84 -2.05 14.61
C ASP A 18 9.09 -0.76 14.27
N ALA A 19 9.55 -0.02 13.25
CA ALA A 19 8.87 1.16 12.76
C ALA A 19 7.48 0.85 12.16
N PHE A 20 7.28 -0.36 11.64
CA PHE A 20 6.04 -0.77 10.98
C PHE A 20 5.05 -1.52 11.90
N GLU A 21 5.48 -2.00 13.06
CA GLU A 21 4.68 -2.79 14.00
C GLU A 21 3.31 -2.17 14.33
N PRO A 22 3.18 -0.84 14.55
CA PRO A 22 1.89 -0.23 14.84
C PRO A 22 0.87 -0.39 13.70
N PHE A 23 1.36 -0.49 12.46
CA PHE A 23 0.55 -0.58 11.24
C PHE A 23 0.32 -2.01 10.79
N GLY A 24 1.16 -2.97 11.20
CA GLY A 24 1.10 -4.31 10.66
C GLY A 24 2.34 -5.16 10.91
N ALA A 25 2.60 -6.07 9.98
CA ALA A 25 3.78 -6.93 9.99
C ALA A 25 4.47 -6.93 8.63
N VAL A 26 5.79 -7.01 8.64
CA VAL A 26 6.59 -7.17 7.41
C VAL A 26 6.65 -8.65 7.02
N ILE A 27 6.46 -8.94 5.73
CA ILE A 27 6.69 -10.25 5.12
C ILE A 27 8.08 -10.23 4.49
N ALA A 28 9.03 -10.91 5.14
CA ALA A 28 10.37 -11.13 4.63
C ALA A 28 10.98 -12.36 5.33
N PRO A 29 12.01 -13.00 4.76
CA PRO A 29 12.81 -13.98 5.47
C PRO A 29 13.35 -13.46 6.79
N GLU A 30 13.58 -14.36 7.73
CA GLU A 30 14.20 -14.05 9.03
C GLU A 30 15.35 -15.00 9.33
N THR A 31 15.80 -15.00 10.58
CA THR A 31 16.83 -15.91 11.08
C THR A 31 16.25 -17.27 11.46
N ALA A 32 17.12 -18.28 11.53
CA ALA A 32 16.74 -19.65 11.87
C ALA A 32 16.41 -19.86 13.37
N ASP A 33 16.75 -18.88 14.22
CA ASP A 33 16.42 -18.84 15.65
C ASP A 33 15.15 -18.00 15.94
N SER A 34 14.50 -17.48 14.90
CA SER A 34 13.25 -16.71 15.06
C SER A 34 12.17 -17.55 15.77
N PRO A 35 11.46 -16.99 16.76
CA PRO A 35 10.34 -17.68 17.40
C PRO A 35 9.15 -17.88 16.44
N ARG A 36 9.16 -17.23 15.25
CA ARG A 36 8.17 -17.41 14.18
C ARG A 36 8.51 -18.56 13.24
N LEU A 37 9.68 -19.19 13.38
CA LEU A 37 10.09 -20.30 12.53
C LEU A 37 9.21 -21.53 12.80
N ASN A 38 8.58 -22.02 11.73
CA ASN A 38 7.94 -23.32 11.67
C ASN A 38 8.70 -24.15 10.64
N ARG A 39 9.08 -25.39 10.99
CA ARG A 39 9.87 -26.24 10.11
C ARG A 39 9.29 -27.64 10.05
N ALA A 40 8.99 -28.09 8.83
CA ALA A 40 8.70 -29.49 8.58
C ALA A 40 10.00 -30.32 8.61
N PRO A 41 10.01 -31.49 9.27
CA PRO A 41 11.14 -32.42 9.21
C PRO A 41 11.53 -32.78 7.77
N GLY A 42 12.82 -32.86 7.48
CA GLY A 42 13.33 -33.29 6.17
C GLY A 42 13.39 -32.21 5.08
N ASN A 43 12.88 -30.99 5.33
CA ASN A 43 12.95 -29.89 4.34
C ASN A 43 14.17 -28.97 4.56
N LEU A 44 14.82 -28.59 3.45
CA LEU A 44 15.74 -27.44 3.37
C LEU A 44 14.95 -26.17 2.98
N GLY A 45 13.90 -25.88 3.75
CA GLY A 45 13.05 -24.71 3.60
C GLY A 45 12.69 -24.14 4.97
N PHE A 46 12.69 -22.81 5.06
CA PHE A 46 12.33 -22.08 6.28
C PHE A 46 10.98 -21.40 6.06
N LEU A 47 10.03 -21.69 6.95
CA LEU A 47 8.71 -21.06 6.93
C LEU A 47 8.61 -20.19 8.18
N TRP A 48 8.46 -18.87 7.98
CA TRP A 48 8.20 -17.95 9.09
C TRP A 48 6.74 -17.53 9.09
N VAL A 49 6.06 -17.75 10.21
CA VAL A 49 4.68 -17.32 10.42
C VAL A 49 4.68 -15.83 10.78
N GLN A 50 4.54 -14.97 9.77
CA GLN A 50 4.68 -13.51 9.93
C GLN A 50 3.51 -12.88 10.70
N LYS A 51 2.27 -13.23 10.33
CA LYS A 51 1.05 -12.74 10.96
C LYS A 51 -0.13 -13.62 10.58
N ALA A 52 -1.10 -13.78 11.48
CA ALA A 52 -2.41 -14.32 11.11
C ALA A 52 -3.17 -13.29 10.26
N LEU A 53 -3.91 -13.76 9.26
CA LEU A 53 -4.78 -12.91 8.45
C LEU A 53 -6.21 -12.95 9.02
N GLU A 54 -6.88 -11.81 9.02
CA GLU A 54 -8.24 -11.65 9.57
C GLU A 54 -9.18 -11.18 8.45
N PHE A 55 -10.24 -11.94 8.19
CA PHE A 55 -11.27 -11.61 7.21
C PHE A 55 -12.64 -12.10 7.71
N PRO A 56 -13.71 -11.28 7.68
CA PRO A 56 -15.06 -11.73 8.04
C PRO A 56 -15.72 -12.58 6.94
N LYS A 57 -15.18 -12.59 5.72
CA LYS A 57 -15.67 -13.35 4.56
C LYS A 57 -14.52 -14.10 3.88
N GLN A 58 -14.85 -14.87 2.83
CA GLN A 58 -13.86 -15.58 2.01
C GLN A 58 -12.75 -14.65 1.53
N ALA A 59 -11.50 -15.05 1.75
CA ALA A 59 -10.33 -14.37 1.21
C ALA A 59 -9.99 -14.86 -0.20
N TYR A 60 -9.44 -13.96 -0.99
CA TYR A 60 -8.96 -14.15 -2.35
C TYR A 60 -7.48 -13.80 -2.43
N MET A 61 -6.75 -14.59 -3.21
CA MET A 61 -5.40 -14.26 -3.67
C MET A 61 -5.51 -13.62 -5.04
N CYS A 62 -4.83 -12.49 -5.23
CA CYS A 62 -4.94 -11.68 -6.43
C CYS A 62 -3.57 -11.24 -6.89
N SER A 63 -3.45 -10.99 -8.19
CA SER A 63 -2.38 -10.18 -8.76
C SER A 63 -2.90 -8.77 -9.01
N LEU A 64 -2.03 -7.79 -8.85
CA LEU A 64 -2.36 -6.39 -9.05
C LEU A 64 -1.16 -5.66 -9.66
N ARG A 65 -1.41 -4.78 -10.63
CA ARG A 65 -0.40 -3.89 -11.19
C ARG A 65 -0.76 -2.44 -10.90
N TYR A 66 0.15 -1.72 -10.24
CA TYR A 66 0.10 -0.26 -10.17
C TYR A 66 1.09 0.32 -11.17
N TYR A 67 0.69 1.39 -11.84
CA TYR A 67 1.55 2.15 -12.74
C TYR A 67 2.01 3.44 -12.08
N HIS A 68 3.12 3.99 -12.55
CA HIS A 68 3.63 5.29 -12.13
C HIS A 68 2.51 6.34 -12.17
N ARG A 69 2.44 7.14 -11.11
CA ARG A 69 1.39 8.16 -10.94
C ARG A 69 1.86 9.41 -10.18
N GLY A 70 3.16 9.66 -10.18
CA GLY A 70 3.78 10.76 -9.42
C GLY A 70 3.77 10.48 -7.92
N ASN A 71 3.94 11.52 -7.11
CA ASN A 71 4.19 11.38 -5.66
C ASN A 71 3.09 11.99 -4.79
N ARG A 72 2.05 12.52 -5.41
CA ARG A 72 0.95 13.17 -4.69
C ARG A 72 -0.08 12.16 -4.26
N CYS A 73 -0.51 12.26 -3.00
CA CYS A 73 -1.55 11.43 -2.40
C CYS A 73 -2.69 12.29 -1.89
N GLU A 74 -3.79 12.21 -2.65
CA GLU A 74 -5.06 12.91 -2.42
C GLU A 74 -6.11 12.03 -1.73
N PHE A 75 -5.82 10.74 -1.54
CA PHE A 75 -6.81 9.77 -1.08
C PHE A 75 -6.15 8.65 -0.26
N VAL A 76 -6.82 8.25 0.81
CA VAL A 76 -6.51 7.05 1.59
C VAL A 76 -7.79 6.25 1.84
N GLN A 77 -7.62 4.96 2.12
CA GLN A 77 -8.72 4.09 2.55
C GLN A 77 -8.29 3.20 3.71
N LYS A 78 -9.25 2.64 4.44
CA LYS A 78 -9.01 1.59 5.43
C LYS A 78 -10.01 0.45 5.30
N HIS A 79 -9.66 -0.70 5.88
CA HIS A 79 -10.51 -1.87 5.99
C HIS A 79 -10.77 -2.18 7.48
N PRO A 80 -11.91 -1.73 8.05
CA PRO A 80 -12.18 -1.89 9.49
C PRO A 80 -12.19 -3.34 10.01
N ALA A 81 -12.58 -4.31 9.18
CA ALA A 81 -12.77 -5.71 9.55
C ALA A 81 -11.73 -6.65 8.94
N SER A 82 -10.93 -6.21 7.97
CA SER A 82 -9.95 -7.08 7.29
C SER A 82 -8.52 -6.60 7.39
N THR A 83 -7.60 -7.56 7.53
CA THR A 83 -6.21 -7.33 7.17
C THR A 83 -6.07 -7.15 5.66
N VAL A 84 -4.99 -6.49 5.23
CA VAL A 84 -4.64 -6.39 3.80
C VAL A 84 -3.20 -6.81 3.62
N THR A 85 -2.95 -7.74 2.69
CA THR A 85 -1.60 -8.20 2.38
C THR A 85 -1.17 -7.72 1.02
N MET A 86 0.06 -7.18 0.91
CA MET A 86 0.71 -6.84 -0.36
C MET A 86 2.12 -7.43 -0.38
N ILE A 87 2.50 -8.11 -1.45
CA ILE A 87 3.84 -8.69 -1.64
C ILE A 87 4.35 -8.31 -3.01
N VAL A 88 5.53 -7.72 -3.11
CA VAL A 88 6.12 -7.35 -4.40
C VAL A 88 6.62 -8.61 -5.11
N LEU A 89 6.13 -8.85 -6.33
CA LEU A 89 6.46 -10.04 -7.12
C LEU A 89 7.76 -9.89 -7.92
N GLY A 90 8.21 -8.65 -8.16
CA GLY A 90 9.44 -8.34 -8.90
C GLY A 90 10.47 -7.58 -8.06
N MET A 91 11.44 -6.97 -8.74
CA MET A 91 12.45 -6.11 -8.11
C MET A 91 12.07 -4.63 -8.06
N ALA A 92 11.07 -4.21 -8.83
CA ALA A 92 10.60 -2.83 -8.86
C ALA A 92 9.96 -2.46 -7.50
N PRO A 93 10.50 -1.48 -6.77
CA PRO A 93 9.94 -1.08 -5.48
C PRO A 93 8.77 -0.10 -5.67
N ALA A 94 8.01 0.09 -4.61
CA ALA A 94 6.97 1.11 -4.55
C ALA A 94 6.88 1.74 -3.16
N VAL A 95 6.47 3.00 -3.12
CA VAL A 95 6.12 3.67 -1.86
C VAL A 95 4.65 3.43 -1.54
N PHE A 96 4.35 3.22 -0.27
CA PHE A 96 2.98 3.23 0.23
C PHE A 96 2.91 4.11 1.47
N ILE A 97 1.74 4.69 1.70
CA ILE A 97 1.49 5.56 2.85
C ILE A 97 0.57 4.82 3.79
N VAL A 98 0.87 4.88 5.09
CA VAL A 98 -0.01 4.42 6.16
C VAL A 98 -0.28 5.53 7.15
N ALA A 99 -1.42 5.47 7.81
CA ALA A 99 -1.73 6.33 8.94
C ALA A 99 -2.57 5.56 9.99
N PRO A 100 -2.40 5.85 11.29
CA PRO A 100 -3.35 5.41 12.31
C PRO A 100 -4.73 6.02 12.06
N ASP A 101 -5.75 5.49 12.73
CA ASP A 101 -7.05 6.16 12.80
C ASP A 101 -7.07 7.18 13.93
N ALA A 102 -7.54 8.40 13.67
CA ALA A 102 -7.69 9.45 14.67
C ALA A 102 -8.95 9.28 15.57
N GLY A 103 -9.58 8.10 15.57
CA GLY A 103 -10.80 7.78 16.33
C GLY A 103 -12.10 8.30 15.72
N SER A 104 -12.03 9.01 14.59
CA SER A 104 -13.17 9.69 13.96
C SER A 104 -13.46 9.22 12.53
N ASN A 105 -13.00 8.02 12.15
CA ASN A 105 -12.95 7.59 10.75
C ASN A 105 -12.21 8.60 9.87
N ARG A 106 -11.10 9.13 10.41
CA ARG A 106 -10.17 9.99 9.70
C ARG A 106 -8.75 9.48 9.92
N PRO A 107 -7.86 9.62 8.93
CA PRO A 107 -6.44 9.34 9.13
C PRO A 107 -5.87 10.33 10.14
N ASP A 108 -5.06 9.83 11.07
CA ASP A 108 -4.17 10.66 11.86
C ASP A 108 -3.03 11.17 10.97
N VAL A 109 -3.04 12.48 10.69
CA VAL A 109 -2.11 13.13 9.77
C VAL A 109 -0.70 13.19 10.35
N ASP A 110 -0.58 13.43 11.66
CA ASP A 110 0.71 13.55 12.34
C ASP A 110 1.37 12.17 12.51
N GLY A 111 0.55 11.12 12.63
CA GLY A 111 0.98 9.72 12.65
C GLY A 111 1.25 9.12 11.26
N ALA A 112 1.00 9.85 10.16
CA ALA A 112 1.15 9.33 8.81
C ALA A 112 2.62 9.09 8.43
N ARG A 113 2.89 7.96 7.78
CA ARG A 113 4.25 7.54 7.39
C ARG A 113 4.27 6.99 5.97
N ALA A 114 5.36 7.23 5.25
CA ALA A 114 5.59 6.70 3.91
C ALA A 114 6.75 5.69 3.96
N PHE A 115 6.50 4.47 3.48
CA PHE A 115 7.51 3.40 3.47
C PHE A 115 7.81 2.92 2.05
N LEU A 116 9.08 2.62 1.79
CA LEU A 116 9.54 1.97 0.57
C LEU A 116 9.41 0.45 0.71
N LEU A 117 8.48 -0.13 -0.05
CA LEU A 117 8.29 -1.57 -0.18
C LEU A 117 9.20 -2.09 -1.29
N ALA A 118 10.25 -2.82 -0.90
CA ALA A 118 11.26 -3.34 -1.82
C ALA A 118 10.85 -4.67 -2.47
N GLY A 119 11.49 -5.02 -3.58
CA GLY A 119 11.33 -6.32 -4.22
C GLY A 119 11.63 -7.48 -3.28
N GLY A 120 10.84 -8.56 -3.38
CA GLY A 120 10.97 -9.74 -2.50
C GLY A 120 10.49 -9.53 -1.07
N THR A 121 9.89 -8.37 -0.76
CA THR A 121 9.26 -8.09 0.53
C THR A 121 7.76 -7.84 0.38
N GLY A 122 7.04 -7.98 1.47
CA GLY A 122 5.63 -7.66 1.56
C GLY A 122 5.28 -7.09 2.92
N VAL A 123 4.01 -6.75 3.09
CA VAL A 123 3.42 -6.31 4.36
C VAL A 123 2.04 -6.90 4.52
N VAL A 124 1.66 -7.14 5.78
CA VAL A 124 0.26 -7.33 6.20
C VAL A 124 -0.13 -6.13 7.04
N LEU A 125 -1.09 -5.35 6.56
CA LEU A 125 -1.68 -4.23 7.29
C LEU A 125 -2.69 -4.75 8.31
N ASN A 126 -2.67 -4.17 9.51
CA ASN A 126 -3.68 -4.39 10.54
C ASN A 126 -5.05 -3.88 10.07
N ARG A 127 -6.11 -4.45 10.66
CA ARG A 127 -7.47 -3.93 10.50
C ARG A 127 -7.53 -2.45 10.91
N GLY A 128 -8.25 -1.66 10.14
CA GLY A 128 -8.52 -0.25 10.43
C GLY A 128 -7.37 0.72 10.14
N VAL A 129 -6.19 0.26 9.73
CA VAL A 129 -5.10 1.14 9.29
C VAL A 129 -5.48 1.84 7.99
N TRP A 130 -5.29 3.15 7.94
CA TRP A 130 -5.42 3.93 6.72
C TRP A 130 -4.23 3.68 5.83
N VAL A 131 -4.49 3.54 4.54
CA VAL A 131 -3.47 3.23 3.55
C VAL A 131 -3.78 3.89 2.22
N ARG A 132 -2.73 4.39 1.58
CA ARG A 132 -2.68 4.56 0.13
C ARG A 132 -1.65 3.58 -0.40
N TYR A 133 -2.13 2.68 -1.26
CA TYR A 133 -1.30 1.65 -1.89
C TYR A 133 -0.33 2.22 -2.93
N ALA A 134 0.31 1.32 -3.64
CA ALA A 134 1.61 1.56 -4.25
C ALA A 134 1.69 2.76 -5.19
N TYR A 135 2.73 3.55 -4.97
CA TYR A 135 3.35 4.50 -5.89
C TYR A 135 4.64 3.87 -6.41
N PRO A 136 4.62 3.27 -7.61
CA PRO A 136 5.81 2.67 -8.20
C PRO A 136 6.96 3.69 -8.30
N VAL A 137 8.19 3.25 -8.04
CA VAL A 137 9.39 4.09 -8.28
C VAL A 137 9.77 4.10 -9.76
N GLY A 138 9.47 3.03 -10.49
CA GLY A 138 9.59 2.95 -11.95
C GLY A 138 8.22 2.98 -12.63
N ASP A 139 8.15 2.49 -13.87
CA ASP A 139 6.93 2.54 -14.69
C ASP A 139 5.73 1.82 -14.07
N TYR A 140 5.98 0.72 -13.35
CA TYR A 140 4.97 -0.05 -12.65
C TYR A 140 5.56 -0.93 -11.54
N VAL A 141 4.68 -1.46 -10.69
CA VAL A 141 4.98 -2.55 -9.76
C VAL A 141 3.88 -3.62 -9.86
N ASP A 142 4.30 -4.88 -9.81
CA ASP A 142 3.40 -6.03 -9.69
C ASP A 142 3.39 -6.54 -8.25
N LEU A 143 2.18 -6.76 -7.73
CA LEU A 143 1.93 -7.19 -6.36
C LEU A 143 1.08 -8.47 -6.36
N ALA A 144 1.44 -9.39 -5.48
CA ALA A 144 0.52 -10.35 -4.91
C ALA A 144 -0.29 -9.65 -3.82
N TYR A 145 -1.59 -9.86 -3.80
CA TYR A 145 -2.51 -9.16 -2.92
C TYR A 145 -3.49 -10.16 -2.30
N VAL A 146 -3.66 -10.13 -0.97
CA VAL A 146 -4.66 -10.96 -0.28
C VAL A 146 -5.73 -10.06 0.33
N THR A 147 -6.98 -10.32 -0.03
CA THR A 147 -8.13 -9.52 0.38
C THR A 147 -9.41 -10.33 0.35
N GLN A 148 -10.44 -9.92 1.08
CA GLN A 148 -11.78 -10.49 0.95
C GLN A 148 -12.63 -9.85 -0.16
N ARG A 149 -12.03 -8.96 -0.98
CA ARG A 149 -12.77 -7.99 -1.81
C ARG A 149 -12.77 -8.30 -3.31
N VAL A 150 -13.14 -9.50 -3.78
CA VAL A 150 -13.07 -9.74 -5.25
C VAL A 150 -14.00 -10.80 -5.82
N ASP A 151 -15.22 -10.93 -5.31
CA ASP A 151 -16.28 -11.31 -6.24
C ASP A 151 -16.56 -10.08 -7.13
N PRO A 152 -16.26 -10.13 -8.45
CA PRO A 152 -16.50 -8.99 -9.34
C PRO A 152 -17.96 -8.51 -9.34
N ALA A 153 -18.90 -9.40 -9.01
CA ALA A 153 -20.31 -9.04 -8.88
C ALA A 153 -20.60 -8.18 -7.63
N THR A 154 -19.72 -8.19 -6.63
CA THR A 154 -19.91 -7.49 -5.34
C THR A 154 -18.76 -6.55 -4.96
N ALA A 155 -17.74 -6.39 -5.82
CA ALA A 155 -16.52 -5.61 -5.56
C ALA A 155 -16.77 -4.15 -5.15
N ASN A 156 -17.90 -3.56 -5.54
CA ASN A 156 -18.32 -2.21 -5.15
C ASN A 156 -19.44 -2.16 -4.10
N VAL A 157 -19.90 -3.31 -3.65
CA VAL A 157 -20.96 -3.48 -2.64
C VAL A 157 -20.39 -3.98 -1.31
N SER A 158 -19.08 -4.29 -1.23
CA SER A 158 -18.44 -4.65 0.04
C SER A 158 -18.48 -3.47 1.03
N ASP A 159 -18.98 -3.75 2.21
CA ASP A 159 -19.14 -2.88 3.38
C ASP A 159 -17.84 -2.60 4.13
N ASP A 160 -16.81 -3.44 3.94
CA ASP A 160 -15.54 -3.33 4.65
C ASP A 160 -14.53 -2.39 3.95
N VAL A 161 -14.94 -1.15 3.67
CA VAL A 161 -14.02 -0.10 3.24
C VAL A 161 -14.53 1.27 3.67
N VAL A 162 -13.65 2.06 4.26
CA VAL A 162 -13.88 3.49 4.50
C VAL A 162 -12.87 4.26 3.67
N ARG A 163 -13.32 5.33 3.02
CA ARG A 163 -12.53 6.15 2.11
C ARG A 163 -12.48 7.57 2.65
N CYS A 164 -11.36 8.25 2.42
CA CYS A 164 -11.22 9.66 2.74
C CYS A 164 -10.40 10.33 1.64
N ASN A 165 -11.01 11.31 0.97
CA ASN A 165 -10.33 12.22 0.05
C ASN A 165 -9.70 13.34 0.88
N LEU A 166 -8.36 13.33 0.97
CA LEU A 166 -7.61 14.28 1.76
C LEU A 166 -7.81 15.71 1.24
N ASP A 167 -7.90 15.88 -0.08
CA ASP A 167 -7.99 17.19 -0.70
C ASP A 167 -9.36 17.86 -0.50
N THR A 168 -10.43 17.13 -0.80
CA THR A 168 -11.80 17.65 -0.79
C THR A 168 -12.47 17.55 0.58
N GLU A 169 -12.07 16.60 1.43
CA GLU A 169 -12.64 16.45 2.77
C GLU A 169 -11.78 17.08 3.88
N LEU A 170 -10.46 17.11 3.70
CA LEU A 170 -9.52 17.59 4.73
C LEU A 170 -8.69 18.81 4.32
N GLY A 171 -8.77 19.24 3.04
CA GLY A 171 -8.07 20.44 2.57
C GLY A 171 -6.55 20.29 2.43
N PHE A 172 -6.02 19.05 2.36
CA PHE A 172 -4.59 18.82 2.17
C PHE A 172 -4.27 17.59 1.32
N VAL A 173 -3.01 17.40 0.96
CA VAL A 173 -2.50 16.14 0.39
C VAL A 173 -1.23 15.71 1.11
N PHE A 174 -0.90 14.42 1.03
CA PHE A 174 0.48 14.01 1.24
C PHE A 174 1.29 14.17 -0.06
N ASP A 175 2.55 14.54 0.09
CA ASP A 175 3.54 14.57 -0.98
C ASP A 175 4.84 13.98 -0.45
N PHE A 176 5.68 13.44 -1.32
CA PHE A 176 6.94 12.82 -0.93
C PHE A 176 7.92 12.82 -2.12
N ASP A 177 9.20 12.70 -1.83
CA ASP A 177 10.21 12.66 -2.87
C ASP A 177 10.47 11.22 -3.32
N LEU A 178 10.03 10.90 -4.53
CA LEU A 178 10.57 9.80 -5.34
C LEU A 178 11.43 10.40 -6.43
N ALA A 179 12.60 9.80 -6.70
CA ALA A 179 13.31 10.08 -7.94
C ALA A 179 12.38 9.65 -9.09
N PRO A 180 11.88 10.59 -9.92
CA PRO A 180 10.89 10.23 -10.91
C PRO A 180 11.55 9.53 -12.11
N PRO A 181 10.84 8.63 -12.81
CA PRO A 181 11.16 8.25 -14.18
C PRO A 181 10.60 9.26 -15.21
N ASP A 182 10.28 10.50 -14.82
CA ASP A 182 9.42 11.42 -15.58
C ASP A 182 9.97 11.72 -16.99
N GLY A 183 9.49 10.95 -17.97
CA GLY A 183 9.56 11.22 -19.40
C GLY A 183 8.28 11.87 -19.93
N PRO A 184 8.26 12.30 -21.21
CA PRO A 184 7.07 12.90 -21.82
C PRO A 184 5.87 11.93 -21.87
N GLY A 185 4.63 12.46 -21.76
CA GLY A 185 3.39 11.71 -22.06
C GLY A 185 2.47 11.38 -20.87
N TYR A 186 2.66 11.99 -19.71
CA TYR A 186 1.74 11.87 -18.56
C TYR A 186 0.81 13.09 -18.44
N GLU A 187 -0.44 12.86 -18.03
CA GLU A 187 -1.45 13.91 -17.80
C GLU A 187 -1.71 14.09 -16.30
N HIS A 188 -1.92 15.34 -15.87
CA HIS A 188 -2.19 15.70 -14.48
C HIS A 188 -3.60 16.26 -14.29
N GLY A 189 -4.28 15.80 -13.24
CA GLY A 189 -5.57 16.32 -12.81
C GLY A 189 -5.46 17.67 -12.08
N PRO A 190 -6.61 18.28 -11.72
CA PRO A 190 -6.64 19.61 -11.08
C PRO A 190 -5.90 19.68 -9.74
N SER A 191 -5.81 18.55 -9.03
CA SER A 191 -5.05 18.42 -7.79
C SER A 191 -3.57 18.14 -8.03
N GLY A 192 -3.10 17.97 -9.27
CA GLY A 192 -1.71 17.64 -9.62
C GLY A 192 -1.40 16.13 -9.68
N ALA A 193 -2.34 15.26 -9.31
CA ALA A 193 -2.20 13.82 -9.43
C ALA A 193 -2.16 13.37 -10.90
N ILE A 194 -1.34 12.36 -11.25
CA ILE A 194 -1.33 11.80 -12.61
C ILE A 194 -2.60 11.01 -12.86
N THR A 195 -3.36 11.37 -13.89
CA THR A 195 -4.64 10.76 -14.26
C THR A 195 -4.54 9.84 -15.47
N ALA A 196 -3.53 10.03 -16.33
CA ALA A 196 -3.28 9.20 -17.50
C ALA A 196 -1.77 9.15 -17.85
N GLY A 197 -1.39 8.18 -18.69
CA GLY A 197 0.00 7.99 -19.14
C GLY A 197 0.07 7.21 -20.46
N PRO A 198 1.28 6.90 -20.97
CA PRO A 198 1.47 6.21 -22.25
C PRO A 198 0.78 4.83 -22.28
N PRO A 199 0.53 4.27 -23.48
CA PRO A 199 -0.11 2.96 -23.65
C PRO A 199 0.62 1.85 -22.90
N ARG A 200 -0.14 0.97 -22.23
CA ARG A 200 0.38 -0.06 -21.32
C ARG A 200 0.09 -1.45 -21.89
N SER A 201 1.13 -2.25 -22.11
CA SER A 201 0.97 -3.68 -22.48
C SER A 201 1.16 -4.59 -21.26
N PRO A 202 0.45 -5.74 -21.19
CA PRO A 202 0.79 -6.80 -20.24
C PRO A 202 2.21 -7.31 -20.53
N PRO A 203 2.99 -7.75 -19.52
CA PRO A 203 4.36 -8.20 -19.74
C PRO A 203 4.44 -9.61 -20.38
N TRP A 204 3.29 -10.24 -20.67
CA TRP A 204 3.17 -11.59 -21.22
C TRP A 204 2.65 -11.58 -22.67
N GLN A 205 3.33 -10.84 -23.55
CA GLN A 205 3.27 -11.08 -25.00
C GLN A 205 4.43 -11.97 -25.43
#